data_AF-A0A9D5J2A2-F1
#
_entry.id   AF-A0A9D5J2A2-F1
#
_cell.length_a   1.000
_cell.length_b   1.000
_cell.length_c   1.000
_cell.angle_alpha   90.00
_cell.angle_beta   90.00
_cell.angle_gamma   90.00
#
_symmetry.space_group_name_H-M   'P 1'
#
loop_
_entity.id
_entity.type
_entity.pdbx_description
1 polymer ?
#
loop_
_entity_poly.entity_id
_entity_poly.type
_entity_poly.pdbx_seq_one_letter_code
_entity_poly.pdbx_strand_id
1 'polypeptide(L)'
;MAKKISFADARKELTELARIGQAFIDGDLCRQILKPYAEKFMKGDDLDLNPEACVPLKKTLIRLERLARIPAATTLWRRRPDMPDRGEAVLLGGARSVYTDMKPANRGYEPPKMFKELQAAFLRSATAWKMQPESKGGKLPYAATQPVRGYKGTGVLSVFVPVKDSMGENAAVLEVFVQVKG
;
A
#
# COMPACT_ATOMS: atom_id res chain seq x y z
N MET A 1 -1.30 20.09 -19.39
CA MET A 1 -0.52 20.05 -18.14
C MET A 1 -1.43 19.58 -17.01
N ALA A 2 -0.96 18.69 -16.13
CA ALA A 2 -1.75 18.28 -14.95
C ALA A 2 -2.02 19.50 -14.05
N LYS A 3 -3.26 19.65 -13.59
CA LYS A 3 -3.68 20.75 -12.71
C LYS A 3 -2.91 20.65 -11.39
N LYS A 4 -2.25 21.75 -10.97
CA LYS A 4 -1.67 21.85 -9.61
C LYS A 4 -2.81 21.85 -8.59
N ILE A 5 -2.69 21.02 -7.55
CA ILE A 5 -3.63 20.99 -6.41
C ILE A 5 -2.89 21.35 -5.12
N SER A 6 -3.61 21.71 -4.06
CA SER A 6 -2.96 21.92 -2.77
C SER A 6 -2.55 20.57 -2.14
N PHE A 7 -1.58 20.61 -1.22
CA PHE A 7 -1.20 19.41 -0.45
C PHE A 7 -2.38 18.85 0.35
N ALA A 8 -3.21 19.73 0.91
CA ALA A 8 -4.41 19.35 1.65
C ALA A 8 -5.43 18.63 0.76
N ASP A 9 -5.64 19.12 -0.46
CA ASP A 9 -6.54 18.49 -1.43
C ASP A 9 -6.01 17.12 -1.88
N ALA A 10 -4.70 17.00 -2.13
CA ALA A 10 -4.09 15.72 -2.46
C ALA A 10 -4.31 14.70 -1.34
N ARG A 11 -4.08 15.09 -0.09
CA ARG A 11 -4.31 14.22 1.08
C ARG A 11 -5.79 13.86 1.22
N LYS A 12 -6.69 14.82 1.04
CA LYS A 12 -8.13 14.59 1.11
C LYS A 12 -8.58 13.57 0.07
N GLU A 13 -8.10 13.70 -1.17
CA GLU A 13 -8.37 12.77 -2.26
C GLU A 13 -7.91 11.35 -1.94
N LEU A 14 -6.66 11.18 -1.49
CA LEU A 14 -6.15 9.85 -1.09
C LEU A 14 -6.90 9.27 0.10
N THR A 15 -7.31 10.10 1.06
CA THR A 15 -8.07 9.66 2.24
C THR A 15 -9.45 9.16 1.84
N GLU A 16 -10.13 9.86 0.93
CA GLU A 16 -11.42 9.41 0.42
C GLU A 16 -11.29 8.12 -0.38
N LEU A 17 -10.27 8.02 -1.23
CA LEU A 17 -10.02 6.79 -1.97
C LEU A 17 -9.69 5.61 -1.05
N ALA A 18 -8.91 5.84 0.00
CA ALA A 18 -8.61 4.83 1.00
C ALA A 18 -9.88 4.40 1.75
N ARG A 19 -10.77 5.33 2.10
CA ARG A 19 -12.08 5.03 2.72
C ARG A 19 -12.97 4.17 1.83
N ILE A 20 -13.02 4.48 0.52
CA ILE A 20 -13.72 3.65 -0.46
C ILE A 20 -13.07 2.25 -0.50
N GLY A 21 -11.74 2.18 -0.62
CA GLY A 21 -11.02 0.91 -0.64
C GLY A 21 -11.26 0.06 0.61
N GLN A 22 -11.29 0.66 1.79
CA GLN A 22 -11.61 -0.02 3.05
C GLN A 22 -13.00 -0.66 3.03
N ALA A 23 -13.97 -0.10 2.30
CA ALA A 23 -15.33 -0.65 2.20
C ALA A 23 -15.47 -1.75 1.12
N PHE A 24 -14.61 -1.75 0.09
CA PHE A 24 -14.74 -2.64 -1.07
C PHE A 24 -13.69 -3.74 -1.16
N ILE A 25 -12.59 -3.63 -0.40
CA ILE A 25 -11.61 -4.71 -0.30
C ILE A 25 -12.15 -5.75 0.69
N ASP A 26 -12.31 -6.96 0.19
CA ASP A 26 -12.74 -8.11 0.98
C ASP A 26 -11.58 -8.61 1.86
N GLY A 27 -11.74 -8.46 3.19
CA GLY A 27 -10.74 -8.90 4.15
C GLY A 27 -10.60 -10.42 4.27
N ASP A 28 -11.65 -11.19 3.99
CA ASP A 28 -11.58 -12.66 3.98
C ASP A 28 -10.73 -13.14 2.80
N LEU A 29 -10.85 -12.49 1.64
CA LEU A 29 -9.93 -12.70 0.53
C LEU A 29 -8.51 -12.25 0.86
N CYS A 30 -8.33 -11.17 1.62
CA CYS A 30 -6.99 -10.74 2.05
C CYS A 30 -6.24 -11.81 2.84
N ARG A 31 -6.92 -12.57 3.70
CA ARG A 31 -6.32 -13.69 4.45
C ARG A 31 -5.87 -14.84 3.54
N GLN A 32 -6.50 -14.97 2.38
CA GLN A 32 -6.29 -16.08 1.44
C GLN A 32 -5.34 -15.72 0.29
N ILE A 33 -4.73 -14.53 0.28
CA ILE A 33 -3.85 -14.06 -0.81
C ILE A 33 -2.71 -15.04 -1.11
N LEU A 34 -2.14 -15.66 -0.07
CA LEU A 34 -1.10 -16.66 -0.22
C LEU A 34 -1.70 -18.05 -0.04
N LYS A 35 -1.12 -19.04 -0.73
CA LYS A 35 -1.41 -20.44 -0.40
C LYS A 35 -0.93 -20.75 1.02
N PRO A 36 -1.58 -21.68 1.75
CA PRO A 36 -1.26 -21.95 3.15
C PRO A 36 0.22 -22.26 3.42
N TYR A 37 0.89 -23.02 2.54
CA TYR A 37 2.32 -23.33 2.69
C TYR A 37 3.24 -22.13 2.44
N ALA A 38 2.75 -21.09 1.76
CA ALA A 38 3.51 -19.89 1.42
C ALA A 38 3.36 -18.77 2.45
N GLU A 39 2.46 -18.90 3.43
CA GLU A 39 2.18 -17.86 4.43
C GLU A 39 3.40 -17.38 5.20
N LYS A 40 4.37 -18.28 5.45
CA LYS A 40 5.62 -17.98 6.15
C LYS A 40 6.82 -17.89 5.21
N PHE A 41 6.62 -18.08 3.91
CA PHE A 41 7.71 -18.18 2.95
C PHE A 41 8.40 -16.82 2.77
N MET A 42 9.73 -16.84 2.66
CA MET A 42 10.59 -15.64 2.64
C MET A 42 11.18 -15.34 1.26
N LYS A 43 10.75 -16.04 0.20
CA LYS A 43 11.52 -16.10 -1.05
C LYS A 43 11.04 -15.06 -2.07
N GLY A 44 11.67 -13.89 -2.05
CA GLY A 44 11.73 -12.94 -3.17
C GLY A 44 10.39 -12.61 -3.86
N ASP A 45 10.44 -12.43 -5.19
CA ASP A 45 9.26 -12.20 -6.04
C ASP A 45 8.43 -13.49 -6.28
N ASP A 46 8.84 -14.62 -5.70
CA ASP A 46 8.19 -15.94 -5.80
C ASP A 46 7.13 -16.11 -4.69
N LEU A 47 6.23 -15.13 -4.52
CA LEU A 47 5.06 -15.32 -3.66
C LEU A 47 4.10 -16.29 -4.36
N ASP A 48 3.86 -17.45 -3.75
CA ASP A 48 2.90 -18.41 -4.27
C ASP A 48 1.48 -17.96 -3.92
N LEU A 49 0.97 -17.10 -4.80
CA LEU A 49 -0.33 -16.47 -4.69
C LEU A 49 -1.46 -17.50 -4.90
N ASN A 50 -2.54 -17.35 -4.14
CA ASN A 50 -3.81 -17.97 -4.47
C ASN A 50 -4.52 -17.11 -5.54
N PRO A 51 -4.66 -17.59 -6.79
CA PRO A 51 -5.26 -16.79 -7.85
C PRO A 51 -6.73 -16.43 -7.59
N GLU A 52 -7.47 -17.30 -6.88
CA GLU A 52 -8.90 -17.07 -6.58
C GLU A 52 -9.11 -15.86 -5.68
N ALA A 53 -8.20 -15.63 -4.73
CA ALA A 53 -8.18 -14.44 -3.89
C ALA A 53 -7.50 -13.24 -4.59
N CYS A 54 -6.36 -13.47 -5.24
CA CYS A 54 -5.54 -12.39 -5.78
C CYS A 54 -6.16 -11.67 -6.97
N VAL A 55 -6.80 -12.40 -7.90
CA VAL A 55 -7.38 -11.80 -9.10
C VAL A 55 -8.48 -10.77 -8.77
N PRO A 56 -9.50 -11.07 -7.95
CA PRO A 56 -10.51 -10.08 -7.58
C PRO A 56 -9.90 -8.90 -6.80
N LEU A 57 -9.01 -9.16 -5.84
CA LEU A 57 -8.32 -8.09 -5.10
C LEU A 57 -7.52 -7.17 -6.01
N LYS A 58 -6.73 -7.72 -6.95
CA LYS A 58 -5.95 -6.96 -7.93
C LYS A 58 -6.85 -6.09 -8.81
N LYS A 59 -7.98 -6.64 -9.26
CA LYS A 59 -8.98 -5.88 -10.03
C LYS A 59 -9.56 -4.74 -9.20
N THR A 60 -9.87 -4.96 -7.92
CA THR A 60 -10.36 -3.92 -7.01
C THR A 60 -9.31 -2.81 -6.83
N LEU A 61 -8.04 -3.16 -6.59
CA LEU A 61 -6.93 -2.19 -6.48
C LEU A 61 -6.82 -1.30 -7.73
N ILE A 62 -6.77 -1.90 -8.93
CA ILE A 62 -6.68 -1.13 -10.18
C ILE A 62 -7.93 -0.27 -10.41
N ARG A 63 -9.12 -0.74 -10.00
CA ARG A 63 -10.36 0.05 -10.10
C ARG A 63 -10.34 1.25 -9.16
N LEU A 64 -9.86 1.08 -7.93
CA LEU A 64 -9.67 2.20 -6.98
C LEU A 64 -8.76 3.27 -7.57
N GLU A 65 -7.62 2.88 -8.14
CA GLU A 65 -6.68 3.83 -8.78
C GLU A 65 -7.34 4.66 -9.89
N ARG A 66 -8.30 4.08 -10.62
CA ARG A 66 -9.07 4.76 -11.67
C ARG A 66 -10.17 5.68 -11.14
N LEU A 67 -10.59 5.54 -9.88
CA LEU A 67 -11.56 6.45 -9.25
C LEU A 67 -10.92 7.77 -8.81
N ALA A 68 -9.60 7.78 -8.59
CA ALA A 68 -8.88 8.94 -8.11
C ALA A 68 -8.85 10.07 -9.15
N ARG A 69 -8.99 11.31 -8.68
CA ARG A 69 -8.83 12.52 -9.50
C ARG A 69 -7.37 12.91 -9.72
N ILE A 70 -6.47 12.21 -9.04
CA ILE A 70 -5.01 12.35 -9.11
C ILE A 70 -4.42 10.97 -9.43
N PRO A 71 -3.18 10.88 -9.95
CA PRO A 71 -2.55 9.61 -10.31
C PRO A 71 -2.16 8.77 -9.07
N ALA A 72 -3.16 8.26 -8.34
CA ALA A 72 -2.95 7.43 -7.17
C ALA A 72 -2.61 5.99 -7.57
N ALA A 73 -1.86 5.33 -6.70
CA ALA A 73 -1.56 3.91 -6.74
C ALA A 73 -1.91 3.26 -5.41
N THR A 74 -2.04 1.94 -5.41
CA THR A 74 -2.46 1.17 -4.24
C THR A 74 -1.51 0.02 -3.94
N THR A 75 -1.43 -0.38 -2.67
CA THR A 75 -0.69 -1.56 -2.21
C THR A 75 -1.41 -2.19 -1.05
N LEU A 76 -1.61 -3.50 -1.10
CA LEU A 76 -2.07 -4.28 0.04
C LEU A 76 -0.88 -4.82 0.82
N TRP A 77 -0.94 -4.56 2.10
CA TRP A 77 -0.01 -5.02 3.12
C TRP A 77 -0.67 -6.12 3.93
N ARG A 78 0.10 -7.14 4.29
CA ARG A 78 -0.29 -8.14 5.29
C ARG A 78 0.63 -8.05 6.51
N ARG A 79 0.12 -8.44 7.67
CA ARG A 79 0.93 -8.71 8.85
C ARG A 79 1.48 -10.13 8.75
N ARG A 80 2.74 -10.34 9.14
CA ARG A 80 3.31 -11.68 9.13
C ARG A 80 2.86 -12.50 10.34
N PRO A 81 2.44 -13.76 10.16
CA PRO A 81 2.01 -14.61 11.28
C PRO A 81 3.18 -15.07 12.15
N ASP A 82 4.36 -15.25 11.56
CA ASP A 82 5.61 -15.68 12.22
C ASP A 82 6.44 -14.51 12.78
N MET A 83 6.24 -13.30 12.26
CA MET A 83 6.93 -12.08 12.70
C MET A 83 5.93 -10.93 12.86
N PRO A 84 5.13 -10.93 13.94
CA PRO A 84 3.97 -10.05 14.07
C PRO A 84 4.31 -8.55 14.21
N ASP A 85 5.57 -8.15 14.36
CA ASP A 85 6.00 -6.76 14.29
C ASP A 85 6.37 -6.30 12.86
N ARG A 86 6.28 -7.20 11.89
CA ARG A 86 6.62 -6.97 10.48
C ARG A 86 5.38 -6.94 9.60
N GLY A 87 5.44 -6.06 8.59
CA GLY A 87 4.43 -5.92 7.54
C GLY A 87 5.08 -6.17 6.19
N GLU A 88 4.35 -6.82 5.29
CA GLU A 88 4.82 -7.16 3.96
C GLU A 88 3.80 -6.72 2.91
N ALA A 89 4.25 -5.98 1.91
CA ALA A 89 3.46 -5.73 0.71
C ALA A 89 3.29 -7.04 -0.05
N VAL A 90 2.04 -7.47 -0.22
CA VAL A 90 1.69 -8.78 -0.76
C VAL A 90 1.01 -8.67 -2.13
N LEU A 91 0.32 -7.57 -2.39
CA LEU A 91 -0.31 -7.32 -3.69
C LEU A 91 -0.25 -5.83 -4.03
N LEU A 92 0.32 -5.53 -5.19
CA LEU A 92 0.46 -4.15 -5.67
C LEU A 92 -0.69 -3.83 -6.63
N GLY A 93 -1.09 -2.57 -6.74
CA GLY A 93 -1.97 -2.09 -7.80
C GLY A 93 -1.21 -1.83 -9.10
N GLY A 94 -1.38 -0.65 -9.69
CA GLY A 94 -0.72 -0.22 -10.93
C GLY A 94 0.74 0.20 -10.75
N ALA A 95 1.15 0.60 -9.53
CA ALA A 95 2.52 0.97 -9.22
C ALA A 95 3.02 0.33 -7.92
N ARG A 96 4.34 0.38 -7.72
CA ARG A 96 5.02 -0.14 -6.53
C ARG A 96 5.08 0.93 -5.44
N SER A 97 4.85 0.55 -4.19
CA SER A 97 5.08 1.44 -3.04
C SER A 97 6.57 1.62 -2.80
N VAL A 98 6.99 2.79 -2.29
CA VAL A 98 8.41 3.07 -1.96
C VAL A 98 8.99 2.09 -0.95
N TYR A 99 8.13 1.40 -0.20
CA TYR A 99 8.52 0.46 0.84
C TYR A 99 8.71 -0.97 0.32
N THR A 100 8.44 -1.25 -0.97
CA THR A 100 8.55 -2.60 -1.55
C THR A 100 9.94 -2.94 -2.06
N ASP A 101 10.76 -1.94 -2.39
CA ASP A 101 12.06 -2.13 -3.05
C ASP A 101 13.20 -2.56 -2.10
N MET A 102 12.87 -2.96 -0.87
CA MET A 102 13.85 -3.39 0.13
C MET A 102 13.99 -4.92 0.24
N LYS A 103 13.60 -5.69 -0.79
CA LYS A 103 13.78 -7.16 -0.80
C LYS A 103 15.10 -7.52 -1.51
N PRO A 104 16.22 -7.73 -0.80
CA PRO A 104 17.43 -8.29 -1.40
C PRO A 104 17.15 -9.68 -1.98
N ALA A 105 17.85 -10.03 -3.05
CA ALA A 105 17.68 -11.31 -3.76
C ALA A 105 18.18 -12.55 -2.98
N ASN A 106 18.52 -12.42 -1.69
CA ASN A 106 19.18 -13.46 -0.91
C ASN A 106 18.21 -14.27 -0.01
N ARG A 107 18.54 -15.55 0.19
CA ARG A 107 17.92 -16.42 1.20
C ARG A 107 18.28 -15.88 2.58
N GLY A 108 17.32 -15.33 3.30
CA GLY A 108 17.54 -14.70 4.61
C GLY A 108 17.09 -13.23 4.70
N TYR A 109 16.43 -12.70 3.66
CA TYR A 109 15.67 -11.46 3.81
C TYR A 109 14.77 -11.56 5.04
N GLU A 110 14.76 -10.53 5.89
CA GLU A 110 13.72 -10.32 6.89
C GLU A 110 12.95 -9.04 6.53
N PRO A 111 11.62 -9.09 6.40
CA PRO A 111 10.82 -7.90 6.19
C PRO A 111 11.11 -6.85 7.27
N PRO A 112 11.22 -5.56 6.90
CA PRO A 112 11.49 -4.50 7.85
C PRO A 112 10.38 -4.43 8.91
N LYS A 113 10.72 -3.91 10.09
CA LYS A 113 9.72 -3.59 11.11
C LYS A 113 8.69 -2.63 10.53
N MET A 114 7.43 -2.81 10.89
CA MET A 114 6.40 -1.86 10.51
C MET A 114 6.80 -0.46 10.99
N PHE A 115 6.73 0.53 10.11
CA PHE A 115 6.85 1.93 10.51
C PHE A 115 5.59 2.39 11.25
N LYS A 116 5.66 3.55 11.92
CA LYS A 116 4.64 4.04 12.85
C LYS A 116 3.23 4.07 12.25
N GLU A 117 3.09 4.47 10.99
CA GLU A 117 1.81 4.58 10.29
C GLU A 117 1.24 3.21 9.93
N LEU A 118 2.08 2.29 9.47
CA LEU A 118 1.67 0.90 9.22
C LEU A 118 1.26 0.19 10.51
N GLN A 119 1.99 0.42 11.61
CA GLN A 119 1.59 -0.05 12.95
C GLN A 119 0.27 0.57 13.40
N ALA A 120 0.01 1.85 13.07
CA ALA A 120 -1.26 2.49 13.42
C ALA A 120 -2.44 1.78 12.77
N ALA A 121 -2.31 1.46 11.48
CA ALA A 121 -3.34 0.76 10.75
C ALA A 121 -3.52 -0.68 11.23
N PHE A 122 -2.44 -1.48 11.32
CA PHE A 122 -2.56 -2.88 11.74
C PHE A 122 -2.92 -3.08 13.21
N LEU A 123 -2.28 -2.36 14.13
CA LEU A 123 -2.33 -2.66 15.56
C LEU A 123 -3.37 -1.83 16.30
N ARG A 124 -3.71 -0.64 15.78
CA ARG A 124 -4.66 0.28 16.42
C ARG A 124 -5.91 0.52 15.57
N SER A 125 -6.03 -0.16 14.43
CA SER A 125 -7.14 0.01 13.48
C SER A 125 -7.36 1.47 13.10
N ALA A 126 -6.28 2.26 13.05
CA ALA A 126 -6.34 3.70 12.85
C ALA A 126 -5.89 4.08 11.44
N THR A 127 -6.61 5.02 10.82
CA THR A 127 -6.13 5.65 9.58
C THR A 127 -4.87 6.46 9.88
N ALA A 128 -3.84 6.30 9.07
CA ALA A 128 -2.59 7.05 9.18
C ALA A 128 -2.14 7.55 7.82
N TRP A 129 -1.26 8.55 7.79
CA TRP A 129 -0.71 9.09 6.56
C TRP A 129 0.72 9.55 6.79
N LYS A 130 1.52 9.55 5.73
CA LYS A 130 2.90 10.00 5.77
C LYS A 130 3.27 10.70 4.47
N MET A 131 4.09 11.75 4.58
CA MET A 131 4.83 12.30 3.45
C MET A 131 6.27 11.81 3.56
N GLN A 132 6.73 11.05 2.57
CA GLN A 132 8.10 10.56 2.48
C GLN A 132 8.84 11.38 1.40
N PRO A 133 9.86 12.18 1.76
CA PRO A 133 10.72 12.79 0.76
C PRO A 133 11.40 11.73 -0.11
N GLU A 134 11.55 12.00 -1.40
CA GLU A 134 12.34 11.15 -2.30
C GLU A 134 13.80 11.23 -1.84
N SER A 135 14.35 10.14 -1.29
CA SER A 135 15.79 10.06 -1.03
C SER A 135 16.53 10.03 -2.37
N LYS A 136 17.71 10.65 -2.43
CA LYS A 136 18.60 10.61 -3.61
C LYS A 136 18.81 9.15 -4.07
N GLY A 137 18.09 8.69 -5.08
CA GLY A 137 18.30 7.37 -5.69
C GLY A 137 17.06 6.57 -6.10
N GLY A 138 15.84 6.92 -5.66
CA GLY A 138 14.66 6.11 -5.95
C GLY A 138 13.55 6.88 -6.66
N LYS A 139 13.61 7.03 -7.98
CA LYS A 139 12.40 7.35 -8.75
C LYS A 139 11.44 6.19 -8.54
N LEU A 140 10.22 6.46 -8.06
CA LEU A 140 9.14 5.47 -8.13
C LEU A 140 8.93 5.11 -9.61
N PRO A 141 9.27 3.89 -10.05
CA PRO A 141 9.43 3.65 -11.48
C PRO A 141 8.10 3.66 -12.26
N TYR A 142 6.94 3.78 -11.61
CA TYR A 142 5.64 3.65 -12.28
C TYR A 142 4.49 4.51 -11.72
N ALA A 143 4.70 5.36 -10.71
CA ALA A 143 3.65 6.26 -10.24
C ALA A 143 3.68 7.57 -11.03
N ALA A 144 2.58 7.94 -11.68
CA ALA A 144 2.51 9.25 -12.31
C ALA A 144 2.59 10.36 -11.24
N THR A 145 3.32 11.41 -11.54
CA THR A 145 3.60 12.49 -10.59
C THR A 145 2.47 13.54 -10.59
N GLN A 146 1.96 13.87 -9.41
CA GLN A 146 1.00 14.95 -9.20
C GLN A 146 1.70 16.25 -8.79
N PRO A 147 1.58 17.34 -9.57
CA PRO A 147 2.02 18.66 -9.14
C PRO A 147 1.22 19.16 -7.92
N VAL A 148 1.90 19.53 -6.84
CA VAL A 148 1.31 19.95 -5.57
C VAL A 148 1.85 21.33 -5.15
N ARG A 149 0.95 22.30 -4.98
CA ARG A 149 1.28 23.62 -4.44
C ARG A 149 1.62 23.52 -2.95
N GLY A 150 2.71 24.16 -2.55
CA GLY A 150 3.13 24.27 -1.15
C GLY A 150 4.08 23.16 -0.68
N TYR A 151 4.40 22.18 -1.53
CA TYR A 151 5.46 21.21 -1.27
C TYR A 151 6.76 21.64 -1.98
N LYS A 152 7.92 21.45 -1.34
CA LYS A 152 9.23 21.73 -1.96
C LYS A 152 9.94 20.41 -2.24
N GLY A 153 10.22 20.14 -3.51
CA GLY A 153 10.91 18.92 -3.95
C GLY A 153 9.96 17.85 -4.48
N THR A 154 10.43 16.60 -4.43
CA THR A 154 9.69 15.39 -4.84
C THR A 154 9.53 14.47 -3.63
N GLY A 155 8.38 13.82 -3.52
CA GLY A 155 8.11 12.88 -2.44
C GLY A 155 6.92 12.00 -2.74
N VAL A 156 6.52 11.21 -1.76
CA VAL A 156 5.38 10.31 -1.84
C VAL A 156 4.46 10.58 -0.66
N LEU A 157 3.23 10.94 -0.97
CA LEU A 157 2.16 11.03 0.01
C LEU A 157 1.44 9.68 0.04
N SER A 158 1.42 9.02 1.20
CA SER A 158 0.72 7.76 1.43
C SER A 158 -0.34 7.90 2.51
N VAL A 159 -1.46 7.22 2.35
CA VAL A 159 -2.51 7.00 3.35
C VAL A 159 -2.67 5.51 3.58
N PHE A 160 -2.76 5.09 4.84
CA PHE A 160 -2.89 3.71 5.28
C PHE A 160 -4.19 3.53 6.04
N VAL A 161 -5.00 2.55 5.64
CA VAL A 161 -6.26 2.20 6.30
C VAL A 161 -6.32 0.70 6.58
N PRO A 162 -6.84 0.26 7.74
CA PRO A 162 -7.05 -1.16 7.99
C PRO A 162 -8.14 -1.71 7.08
N VAL A 163 -7.98 -2.94 6.63
CA VAL A 163 -9.01 -3.73 5.97
C VAL A 163 -9.44 -4.81 6.93
N LYS A 164 -10.73 -4.88 7.21
CA LYS A 164 -11.30 -5.85 8.14
C LYS A 164 -11.89 -7.03 7.40
N ASP A 165 -11.81 -8.20 8.01
CA ASP A 165 -12.57 -9.38 7.57
C ASP A 165 -14.00 -9.38 8.11
N SER A 166 -14.75 -10.45 7.81
CA SER A 166 -16.12 -10.65 8.30
C SER A 166 -16.24 -10.75 9.83
N MET A 167 -15.14 -11.07 10.53
CA MET A 167 -15.07 -11.11 11.99
C MET A 167 -14.71 -9.75 12.62
N GLY A 168 -14.45 -8.73 11.79
CA GLY A 168 -14.08 -7.39 12.24
C GLY A 168 -12.60 -7.25 12.63
N GLU A 169 -11.78 -8.27 12.38
CA GLU A 169 -10.34 -8.28 12.63
C GLU A 169 -9.58 -7.67 11.46
N ASN A 170 -8.43 -7.03 11.73
CA ASN A 170 -7.59 -6.46 10.68
C ASN A 170 -6.89 -7.58 9.89
N ALA A 171 -7.41 -7.89 8.70
CA ALA A 171 -6.82 -8.86 7.79
C ALA A 171 -5.66 -8.29 6.97
N ALA A 172 -5.74 -7.00 6.63
CA ALA A 172 -4.74 -6.31 5.81
C ALA A 172 -4.69 -4.81 6.12
N VAL A 173 -3.75 -4.11 5.48
CA VAL A 173 -3.74 -2.66 5.39
C VAL A 173 -3.69 -2.27 3.92
N LEU A 174 -4.59 -1.39 3.51
CA LEU A 174 -4.54 -0.73 2.21
C LEU A 174 -3.68 0.53 2.34
N GLU A 175 -2.61 0.61 1.55
CA GLU A 175 -1.91 1.84 1.25
C GLU A 175 -2.46 2.44 -0.04
N VAL A 176 -2.78 3.74 -0.02
CA VAL A 176 -3.08 4.54 -1.20
C VAL A 176 -2.07 5.68 -1.25
N PHE A 177 -1.36 5.84 -2.37
CA PHE A 177 -0.25 6.76 -2.47
C PHE A 177 -0.15 7.47 -3.81
N VAL A 178 0.55 8.60 -3.82
CA VAL A 178 0.86 9.37 -5.04
C VAL A 178 2.25 9.98 -4.93
N GLN A 179 2.99 9.99 -6.04
CA GLN A 179 4.22 10.77 -6.12
C GLN A 179 3.84 12.24 -6.30
N VAL A 180 4.35 13.13 -5.45
CA VAL A 180 4.10 14.57 -5.51
C VAL A 180 5.34 15.33 -5.93
N LYS A 181 5.15 16.48 -6.59
CA LYS A 181 6.21 17.42 -6.95
C LYS A 181 5.77 18.86 -6.75
N GLY A 182 6.61 19.68 -6.11
CA GLY A 182 6.41 21.13 -5.95
C GLY A 182 6.47 21.95 -7.24
#